data_AF-A0A1I5JX69-F1
#
_entry.id   AF-A0A1I5JX69-F1
#
_cell.length_a   1.000
_cell.length_b   1.000
_cell.length_c   1.000
_cell.angle_alpha   90.00
_cell.angle_beta   90.00
_cell.angle_gamma   90.00
#
_symmetry.space_group_name_H-M   'P 1'
#
loop_
_entity.id
_entity.type
_entity.pdbx_description
1 polymer ?
#
loop_
_entity_poly.entity_id
_entity_poly.type
_entity_poly.pdbx_seq_one_letter_code
_entity_poly.pdbx_strand_id
1 'polypeptide(L)'
;MASRLQEVKAALQDDVLRLVKELVPDGKATGNNYTAKSPVRHDRRAGSFVVWIGGNAKGAFKDYADDDVKGDIFGLICLCKGLDKKEALAWAEDWLGWKTMSKAEKAKFMREVKKREARQKEEDLAFQRRMVDRARRTWSTTVPITGTVGEEYFRYRGVPLDQIRNRVGFCRFLPECEYWYEAEYRYEGKKKIKVKWGRKFPAIVSAMRSIDGQLQALHYTFLAPDGRGKAPVADQSKAKLMYPRTTGAAIWLTRGKGNMDAKTMADKGMVCPVIVGEGIEDGLSAALAVPEARVLAAGSLPNLLHLPLHNCFGSVLLLKDNDWNKPLAQELFNKAMDRIKRHGLPVASVSSSSGKDFNDLLRGE
;
A
#
# COMPACT_ATOMS: atom_id res chain seq x y z
N MET A 1 16.45 30.43 -4.08
CA MET A 1 15.84 30.04 -2.80
C MET A 1 15.41 28.58 -2.74
N ALA A 2 14.78 28.02 -3.78
CA ALA A 2 14.33 26.62 -3.79
C ALA A 2 15.44 25.58 -3.53
N SER A 3 16.62 25.75 -4.15
CA SER A 3 17.77 24.83 -3.93
C SER A 3 18.29 24.88 -2.48
N ARG A 4 18.41 26.06 -1.87
CA ARG A 4 18.84 26.22 -0.47
C ARG A 4 17.87 25.55 0.52
N LEU A 5 16.57 25.72 0.30
CA LEU A 5 15.54 25.10 1.14
C LEU A 5 15.62 23.56 1.08
N GLN A 6 15.88 23.00 -0.11
CA GLN A 6 16.06 21.56 -0.29
C GLN A 6 17.32 21.04 0.39
N GLU A 7 18.43 21.77 0.34
CA GLU A 7 19.67 21.38 1.00
C GLU A 7 19.52 21.37 2.52
N VAL A 8 18.94 22.43 3.11
CA VAL A 8 18.66 22.48 4.56
C VAL A 8 17.69 21.36 4.95
N LYS A 9 16.64 21.13 4.14
CA LYS A 9 15.69 20.03 4.39
C LYS A 9 16.39 18.67 4.43
N ALA A 10 17.22 18.37 3.45
CA ALA A 10 17.96 17.10 3.39
C ALA A 10 18.93 16.96 4.57
N ALA A 11 19.61 18.03 4.96
CA ALA A 11 20.49 18.07 6.13
C ALA A 11 19.74 17.78 7.45
N LEU A 12 18.60 18.45 7.66
CA LEU A 12 17.73 18.19 8.82
C LEU A 12 17.19 16.75 8.81
N GLN A 13 16.84 16.23 7.63
CA GLN A 13 16.38 14.86 7.49
C GLN A 13 17.49 13.84 7.77
N ASP A 14 18.75 14.11 7.45
CA ASP A 14 19.88 13.21 7.75
C ASP A 14 19.96 12.94 9.26
N ASP A 15 19.85 14.00 10.07
CA ASP A 15 19.89 13.96 11.54
C ASP A 15 18.52 14.17 12.21
N VAL A 16 17.46 13.63 11.59
CA VAL A 16 16.08 13.86 12.04
C VAL A 16 15.85 13.44 13.49
N LEU A 17 16.51 12.37 13.96
CA LEU A 17 16.29 11.84 15.31
C LEU A 17 16.83 12.81 16.38
N ARG A 18 17.97 13.45 16.14
CA ARG A 18 18.49 14.50 17.02
C ARG A 18 17.53 15.70 17.01
N LEU A 19 17.08 16.10 15.82
CA LEU A 19 16.15 17.22 15.67
C LEU A 19 14.85 16.97 16.46
N VAL A 20 14.19 15.82 16.28
CA VAL A 20 12.92 15.57 16.99
C VAL A 20 13.09 15.46 18.50
N LYS A 21 14.20 14.91 18.99
CA LYS A 21 14.50 14.88 20.43
C LYS A 21 14.67 16.28 21.02
N GLU A 22 15.08 17.25 20.24
CA GLU A 22 15.18 18.64 20.68
C GLU A 22 13.83 19.37 20.61
N LEU A 23 13.04 19.11 19.57
CA LEU A 23 11.75 19.77 19.37
C LEU A 23 10.65 19.21 20.29
N VAL A 24 10.66 17.90 20.54
CA VAL A 24 9.65 17.17 21.32
C VAL A 24 10.31 16.10 22.21
N PRO A 25 11.02 16.48 23.29
CA PRO A 25 11.93 15.61 24.04
C PRO A 25 11.28 14.40 24.72
N ASP A 26 10.00 14.50 25.09
CA ASP A 26 9.26 13.44 25.79
C ASP A 26 8.79 12.31 24.86
N GLY A 27 9.16 12.34 23.58
CA GLY A 27 8.75 11.35 22.61
C GLY A 27 9.57 10.05 22.64
N LYS A 28 8.98 9.00 22.08
CA LYS A 28 9.59 7.66 21.98
C LYS A 28 9.71 7.23 20.52
N ALA A 29 10.91 6.80 20.14
CA ALA A 29 11.14 6.17 18.84
C ALA A 29 10.65 4.71 18.85
N THR A 30 9.89 4.31 17.84
CA THR A 30 9.47 2.93 17.60
C THR A 30 9.39 2.68 16.10
N GLY A 31 10.29 1.83 15.58
CA GLY A 31 10.43 1.63 14.13
C GLY A 31 10.81 2.94 13.43
N ASN A 32 10.02 3.32 12.41
CA ASN A 32 10.20 4.57 11.65
C ASN A 32 9.44 5.77 12.24
N ASN A 33 8.82 5.62 13.42
CA ASN A 33 7.98 6.64 14.02
C ASN A 33 8.62 7.16 15.31
N TYR A 34 8.43 8.45 15.58
CA TYR A 34 8.70 9.10 16.84
C TYR A 34 7.39 9.68 17.37
N THR A 35 6.84 9.08 18.43
CA THR A 35 5.53 9.45 18.98
C THR A 35 5.72 10.24 20.26
N ALA A 36 5.09 11.41 20.34
CA ALA A 36 5.18 12.31 21.49
C ALA A 36 3.80 12.82 21.91
N LYS A 37 3.76 13.65 22.95
CA LYS A 37 2.61 14.52 23.21
C LYS A 37 2.57 15.61 22.15
N SER A 38 1.38 16.09 21.82
CA SER A 38 1.25 17.21 20.89
C SER A 38 1.93 18.47 21.48
N PRO A 39 2.72 19.21 20.70
CA PRO A 39 3.35 20.46 21.15
C PRO A 39 2.33 21.61 21.30
N VAL A 40 1.15 21.48 20.70
CA VAL A 40 0.11 22.53 20.67
C VAL A 40 -1.16 22.15 21.40
N ARG A 41 -1.34 20.87 21.78
CA ARG A 41 -2.49 20.40 22.56
C ARG A 41 -2.04 19.92 23.93
N HIS A 42 -2.81 20.27 24.96
CA HIS A 42 -2.57 19.79 26.33
C HIS A 42 -2.98 18.33 26.52
N ASP A 43 -2.17 17.43 25.96
CA ASP A 43 -2.39 15.98 26.05
C ASP A 43 -1.93 15.39 27.39
N ARG A 44 -2.81 14.62 28.03
CA ARG A 44 -2.46 13.85 29.23
C ARG A 44 -1.58 12.62 28.90
N ARG A 45 -1.63 12.10 27.67
CA ARG A 45 -0.88 10.91 27.22
C ARG A 45 -0.36 11.09 25.78
N ALA A 46 0.84 10.61 25.50
CA ALA A 46 1.37 10.55 24.13
C ALA A 46 0.64 9.48 23.30
N GLY A 47 0.53 9.68 21.98
CA GLY A 47 -0.06 8.66 21.09
C GLY A 47 -0.55 9.17 19.74
N SER A 48 -1.05 10.40 19.69
CA SER A 48 -1.64 11.00 18.48
C SER A 48 -0.65 11.81 17.65
N PHE A 49 0.37 12.42 18.27
CA PHE A 49 1.39 13.19 17.55
C PHE A 49 2.55 12.29 17.12
N VAL A 50 2.73 12.15 15.80
CA VAL A 50 3.72 11.27 15.19
C VAL A 50 4.60 12.04 14.23
N VAL A 51 5.93 11.93 14.41
CA VAL A 51 6.93 12.36 13.44
C VAL A 51 7.53 11.12 12.78
N TRP A 52 7.60 11.09 11.44
CA TRP A 52 8.26 10.01 10.73
C TRP A 52 9.77 10.25 10.72
N ILE A 53 10.54 9.36 11.35
CA ILE A 53 12.01 9.43 11.42
C ILE A 53 12.71 8.51 10.42
N GLY A 54 11.94 7.81 9.58
CA GLY A 54 12.44 6.98 8.48
C GLY A 54 11.42 6.82 7.35
N GLY A 55 11.85 6.25 6.22
CA GLY A 55 11.04 6.08 5.02
C GLY A 55 10.81 7.37 4.22
N ASN A 56 9.92 7.31 3.22
CA ASN A 56 9.73 8.42 2.26
C ASN A 56 9.20 9.72 2.88
N ALA A 57 8.57 9.64 4.06
CA ALA A 57 8.02 10.78 4.78
C ALA A 57 8.96 11.30 5.88
N LYS A 58 10.24 10.89 5.90
CA LYS A 58 11.22 11.29 6.92
C LYS A 58 11.20 12.80 7.17
N GLY A 59 11.03 13.21 8.42
CA GLY A 59 10.92 14.60 8.85
C GLY A 59 9.52 15.20 8.80
N ALA A 60 8.54 14.57 8.15
CA ALA A 60 7.14 15.01 8.21
C ALA A 60 6.49 14.59 9.53
N PHE A 61 5.37 15.24 9.86
CA PHE A 61 4.60 14.94 11.06
C PHE A 61 3.08 15.00 10.81
N LYS A 62 2.34 14.35 11.70
CA LYS A 62 0.87 14.38 11.76
C LYS A 62 0.43 14.22 13.20
N ASP A 63 -0.49 15.08 13.63
CA ASP A 63 -1.34 14.82 14.80
C ASP A 63 -2.60 14.09 14.32
N TYR A 64 -2.84 12.87 14.79
CA TYR A 64 -4.02 12.09 14.41
C TYR A 64 -5.28 12.48 15.20
N ALA A 65 -5.17 13.36 16.19
CA ALA A 65 -6.30 13.91 16.91
C ALA A 65 -6.72 15.30 16.40
N ASP A 66 -6.00 15.86 15.40
CA ASP A 66 -6.35 17.10 14.74
C ASP A 66 -6.03 17.00 13.24
N ASP A 67 -7.06 17.15 12.38
CA ASP A 67 -6.89 16.88 10.96
C ASP A 67 -6.02 17.88 10.20
N ASP A 68 -5.90 19.08 10.76
CA ASP A 68 -5.19 20.22 10.18
C ASP A 68 -3.74 20.29 10.65
N VAL A 69 -3.41 19.65 11.77
CA VAL A 69 -2.04 19.62 12.30
C VAL A 69 -1.21 18.54 11.60
N LYS A 70 -0.60 18.94 10.48
CA LYS A 70 0.34 18.14 9.68
C LYS A 70 1.29 19.01 8.91
N GLY A 71 2.45 18.47 8.54
CA GLY A 71 3.42 19.22 7.76
C GLY A 71 4.70 18.47 7.49
N ASP A 72 5.64 19.15 6.86
CA ASP A 72 7.00 18.65 6.69
C ASP A 72 7.92 19.10 7.85
N ILE A 73 9.22 18.89 7.69
CA ILE A 73 10.21 19.16 8.73
C ILE A 73 10.29 20.64 9.12
N PHE A 74 10.02 21.56 8.19
CA PHE A 74 9.95 22.99 8.53
C PHE A 74 8.64 23.31 9.23
N GLY A 75 7.54 22.72 8.77
CA GLY A 75 6.26 22.83 9.49
C GLY A 75 6.35 22.34 10.94
N LEU A 76 7.15 21.30 11.20
CA LEU A 76 7.40 20.80 12.55
C LEU A 76 8.14 21.84 13.40
N ILE A 77 9.18 22.46 12.85
CA ILE A 77 9.93 23.53 13.53
C ILE A 77 8.99 24.70 13.83
N CYS A 78 8.22 25.15 12.84
CA CYS A 78 7.23 26.22 13.00
C CYS A 78 6.25 25.89 14.14
N LEU A 79 5.69 24.68 14.14
CA LEU A 79 4.73 24.23 15.16
C LEU A 79 5.34 24.22 16.57
N CYS A 80 6.54 23.65 16.72
CA CYS A 80 7.18 23.48 18.03
C CYS A 80 7.78 24.77 18.59
N LYS A 81 8.18 25.71 17.73
CA LYS A 81 8.87 26.94 18.13
C LYS A 81 8.01 28.20 18.02
N GLY A 82 6.80 28.11 17.45
CA GLY A 82 5.94 29.26 17.19
C GLY A 82 6.50 30.22 16.12
N LEU A 83 7.28 29.69 15.17
CA LEU A 83 8.01 30.46 14.16
C LEU A 83 7.29 30.49 12.82
N ASP A 84 7.47 31.56 12.05
CA ASP A 84 7.14 31.56 10.64
C ASP A 84 8.13 30.72 9.80
N LYS A 85 7.88 30.55 8.50
CA LYS A 85 8.74 29.73 7.63
C LYS A 85 10.15 30.29 7.44
N LYS A 86 10.30 31.61 7.42
CA LYS A 86 11.60 32.28 7.24
C LYS A 86 12.43 32.16 8.50
N GLU A 87 11.80 32.35 9.65
CA GLU A 87 12.40 32.15 10.97
C GLU A 87 12.77 30.69 11.20
N ALA A 88 11.91 29.73 10.81
CA ALA A 88 12.22 28.30 10.91
C ALA A 88 13.42 27.91 10.03
N LEU A 89 13.56 28.48 8.84
CA LEU A 89 14.76 28.28 8.01
C LEU A 89 16.02 28.84 8.67
N ALA A 90 15.95 30.07 9.21
CA ALA A 90 17.07 30.68 9.90
C ALA A 90 17.47 29.91 11.17
N TRP A 91 16.49 29.42 11.93
CA TRP A 91 16.70 28.54 13.07
C TRP A 91 17.32 27.21 12.67
N ALA A 92 16.83 26.58 11.59
CA ALA A 92 17.39 25.33 11.08
C ALA A 92 18.85 25.47 10.65
N GLU A 93 19.21 26.57 9.99
CA GLU A 93 20.60 26.83 9.61
C GLU A 93 21.50 27.06 10.81
N ASP A 94 21.00 27.73 11.84
CA ASP A 94 21.70 27.89 13.11
C ASP A 94 21.93 26.53 13.79
N TRP A 95 20.87 25.73 13.87
CA TRP A 95 20.87 24.39 14.47
C TRP A 95 21.84 23.44 13.76
N LEU A 96 21.91 23.52 12.42
CA LEU A 96 22.88 22.76 11.63
C LEU A 96 24.32 23.30 11.73
N GLY A 97 24.54 24.44 12.41
CA GLY A 97 25.83 25.13 12.49
C GLY A 97 26.22 25.84 11.19
N TRP A 98 25.29 26.03 10.25
CA TRP A 98 25.60 26.58 8.93
C TRP A 98 25.96 28.06 8.96
N LYS A 99 25.58 28.82 9.99
CA LYS A 99 26.00 30.23 10.08
C LYS A 99 27.51 30.38 10.25
N THR A 100 28.16 29.42 10.90
CA THR A 100 29.60 29.45 11.19
C THR A 100 30.42 28.63 10.20
N MET A 101 29.80 27.70 9.45
CA MET A 101 30.48 26.91 8.42
C MET A 101 30.84 27.73 7.18
N SER A 102 32.07 27.54 6.70
CA SER A 102 32.52 27.98 5.39
C SER A 102 31.75 27.31 4.25
N LYS A 103 31.83 27.88 3.04
CA LYS A 103 31.22 27.30 1.83
C LYS A 103 31.77 25.90 1.53
N ALA A 104 33.06 25.66 1.77
CA ALA A 104 33.70 24.37 1.56
C ALA A 104 33.20 23.31 2.55
N GLU A 105 33.03 23.66 3.82
CA GLU A 105 32.49 22.76 4.85
C GLU A 105 31.05 22.37 4.57
N LYS A 106 30.20 23.33 4.17
CA LYS A 106 28.82 23.04 3.74
C LYS A 106 28.79 22.09 2.55
N ALA A 107 29.61 22.33 1.54
CA ALA A 107 29.68 21.46 0.36
C ALA A 107 30.13 20.03 0.74
N LYS A 108 31.12 19.89 1.63
CA LYS A 108 31.57 18.61 2.15
C LYS A 108 30.47 17.90 2.94
N PHE A 109 29.79 18.61 3.84
CA PHE A 109 28.67 18.08 4.61
C PHE A 109 27.55 17.58 3.70
N MET A 110 27.12 18.38 2.72
CA MET A 110 26.06 18.00 1.78
C MET A 110 26.45 16.82 0.88
N ARG A 111 27.73 16.66 0.53
CA ARG A 111 28.22 15.47 -0.18
C ARG A 111 28.05 14.21 0.67
N GLU A 112 28.36 14.28 1.97
CA GLU A 112 28.17 13.15 2.88
C GLU A 112 26.69 12.83 3.13
N VAL A 113 25.83 13.85 3.28
CA VAL A 113 24.36 13.67 3.35
C VAL A 113 23.84 12.93 2.13
N LYS A 114 24.18 13.39 0.91
CA LYS A 114 23.78 12.75 -0.34
C LYS A 114 24.30 11.31 -0.44
N LYS A 115 25.53 11.05 0.03
CA LYS A 115 26.13 9.71 0.05
C LYS A 115 25.39 8.77 1.01
N ARG A 116 25.03 9.24 2.20
CA ARG A 116 24.22 8.48 3.18
C ARG A 116 22.82 8.20 2.65
N GLU A 117 22.17 9.19 2.06
CA GLU A 117 20.85 9.06 1.44
C GLU A 117 20.87 8.03 0.30
N ALA A 118 21.86 8.11 -0.59
CA ALA A 118 22.03 7.15 -1.69
C ALA A 118 22.23 5.73 -1.17
N ARG A 119 23.09 5.54 -0.15
CA ARG A 119 23.31 4.23 0.47
C ARG A 119 22.03 3.68 1.11
N GLN A 120 21.29 4.51 1.85
CA GLN A 120 20.02 4.10 2.45
C GLN A 120 19.00 3.68 1.39
N LYS A 121 18.91 4.45 0.30
CA LYS A 121 18.01 4.14 -0.83
C LYS A 121 18.39 2.82 -1.50
N GLU A 122 19.67 2.55 -1.68
CA GLU A 122 20.16 1.28 -2.22
C GLU A 122 19.83 0.10 -1.29
N GLU A 123 20.06 0.25 0.01
CA GLU A 123 19.70 -0.76 1.02
C GLU A 123 18.19 -1.04 1.04
N ASP A 124 17.36 0.00 0.94
CA ASP A 124 15.90 -0.12 0.89
C ASP A 124 15.45 -0.85 -0.37
N LEU A 125 16.01 -0.52 -1.53
CA LEU A 125 15.73 -1.20 -2.79
C LEU A 125 16.16 -2.67 -2.75
N ALA A 126 17.35 -2.97 -2.20
CA ALA A 126 17.83 -4.33 -2.02
C ALA A 126 16.94 -5.12 -1.03
N PHE A 127 16.44 -4.47 0.03
CA PHE A 127 15.45 -5.06 0.92
C PHE A 127 14.14 -5.37 0.19
N GLN A 128 13.55 -4.42 -0.55
CA GLN A 128 12.33 -4.68 -1.32
C GLN A 128 12.51 -5.82 -2.32
N ARG A 129 13.63 -5.85 -3.06
CA ARG A 129 13.95 -6.96 -4.00
C ARG A 129 13.94 -8.32 -3.29
N ARG A 130 14.63 -8.45 -2.15
CA ARG A 130 14.65 -9.69 -1.35
C ARG A 130 13.25 -10.12 -0.90
N MET A 131 12.38 -9.16 -0.58
CA MET A 131 11.00 -9.44 -0.16
C MET A 131 10.14 -9.92 -1.33
N VAL A 132 10.28 -9.29 -2.50
CA VAL A 132 9.63 -9.73 -3.76
C VAL A 132 10.12 -11.12 -4.16
N ASP A 133 11.42 -11.40 -4.04
CA ASP A 133 11.97 -12.72 -4.32
C ASP A 133 11.44 -13.80 -3.36
N ARG A 134 11.13 -13.44 -2.11
CA ARG A 134 10.42 -14.35 -1.20
C ARG A 134 9.02 -14.66 -1.71
N ALA A 135 8.27 -13.64 -2.15
CA ALA A 135 6.96 -13.86 -2.75
C ALA A 135 7.04 -14.73 -4.01
N ARG A 136 8.04 -14.53 -4.87
CA ARG A 136 8.29 -15.38 -6.05
C ARG A 136 8.56 -16.84 -5.68
N ARG A 137 9.39 -17.08 -4.64
CA ARG A 137 9.62 -18.44 -4.11
C ARG A 137 8.33 -19.08 -3.58
N THR A 138 7.52 -18.33 -2.83
CA THR A 138 6.22 -18.84 -2.36
C THR A 138 5.28 -19.13 -3.52
N TRP A 139 5.27 -18.29 -4.57
CA TRP A 139 4.48 -18.54 -5.77
C TRP A 139 4.90 -19.86 -6.45
N SER A 140 6.20 -20.15 -6.57
CA SER A 140 6.67 -21.39 -7.20
C SER A 140 6.32 -22.67 -6.43
N THR A 141 6.06 -22.58 -5.12
CA THR A 141 5.65 -23.74 -4.32
C THR A 141 4.14 -23.99 -4.33
N THR A 142 3.36 -23.12 -4.97
CA THR A 142 1.89 -23.27 -5.05
C THR A 142 1.48 -24.27 -6.13
N VAL A 143 0.35 -24.94 -5.94
CA VAL A 143 -0.22 -25.89 -6.90
C VAL A 143 -1.33 -25.23 -7.74
N PRO A 144 -1.71 -25.79 -8.91
CA PRO A 144 -2.89 -25.35 -9.63
C PRO A 144 -4.14 -25.32 -8.73
N ILE A 145 -5.05 -24.38 -8.98
CA ILE A 145 -6.28 -24.25 -8.17
C ILE A 145 -7.35 -25.29 -8.54
N THR A 146 -7.32 -25.82 -9.76
CA THR A 146 -8.30 -26.78 -10.28
C THR A 146 -8.34 -28.05 -9.43
N GLY A 147 -9.55 -28.49 -9.06
CA GLY A 147 -9.76 -29.67 -8.21
C GLY A 147 -9.43 -29.46 -6.74
N THR A 148 -9.24 -28.22 -6.28
CA THR A 148 -8.97 -27.90 -4.87
C THR A 148 -10.17 -27.24 -4.20
N VAL A 149 -10.18 -27.18 -2.86
CA VAL A 149 -11.18 -26.39 -2.10
C VAL A 149 -11.15 -24.90 -2.45
N GLY A 150 -10.05 -24.39 -3.02
CA GLY A 150 -9.98 -23.03 -3.53
C GLY A 150 -10.81 -22.81 -4.79
N GLU A 151 -10.96 -23.82 -5.64
CA GLU A 151 -11.89 -23.75 -6.78
C GLU A 151 -13.34 -23.79 -6.30
N GLU A 152 -13.63 -24.66 -5.33
CA GLU A 152 -14.95 -24.76 -4.71
C GLU A 152 -15.38 -23.47 -4.02
N TYR A 153 -14.43 -22.77 -3.38
CA TYR A 153 -14.67 -21.44 -2.83
C TYR A 153 -15.23 -20.46 -3.85
N PHE A 154 -14.66 -20.39 -5.05
CA PHE A 154 -15.16 -19.50 -6.09
C PHE A 154 -16.53 -19.94 -6.62
N ARG A 155 -16.80 -21.26 -6.72
CA ARG A 155 -18.14 -21.76 -7.07
C ARG A 155 -19.18 -21.39 -6.01
N TYR A 156 -18.85 -21.57 -4.73
CA TYR A 156 -19.72 -21.22 -3.61
C TYR A 156 -20.02 -19.71 -3.57
N ARG A 157 -19.05 -18.88 -3.95
CA ARG A 157 -19.22 -17.42 -4.11
C ARG A 157 -19.92 -17.02 -5.42
N GLY A 158 -20.45 -17.96 -6.20
CA GLY A 158 -21.17 -17.67 -7.44
C GLY A 158 -20.30 -17.19 -8.60
N VAL A 159 -18.97 -17.33 -8.49
CA VAL A 159 -17.98 -16.89 -9.50
C VAL A 159 -17.12 -18.04 -10.02
N PRO A 160 -17.71 -19.11 -10.60
CA PRO A 160 -16.99 -20.29 -11.07
C PRO A 160 -15.92 -19.92 -12.10
N LEU A 161 -14.66 -20.29 -11.83
CA LEU A 161 -13.49 -19.82 -12.58
C LEU A 161 -13.47 -20.28 -14.05
N ASP A 162 -14.11 -21.41 -14.35
CA ASP A 162 -14.26 -21.97 -15.70
C ASP A 162 -15.26 -21.19 -16.56
N GLN A 163 -16.15 -20.39 -15.95
CA GLN A 163 -17.09 -19.53 -16.68
C GLN A 163 -16.53 -18.12 -16.95
N ILE A 164 -15.40 -17.75 -16.34
CA ILE A 164 -14.79 -16.43 -16.52
C ILE A 164 -14.05 -16.37 -17.87
N ARG A 165 -14.64 -15.68 -18.84
CA ARG A 165 -14.04 -15.49 -20.17
C ARG A 165 -12.73 -14.70 -20.08
N ASN A 166 -11.73 -15.10 -20.88
CA ASN A 166 -10.42 -14.44 -20.96
C ASN A 166 -9.71 -14.34 -19.59
N ARG A 167 -10.05 -15.24 -18.65
CA ARG A 167 -9.40 -15.34 -17.34
C ARG A 167 -7.91 -15.62 -17.51
N VAL A 168 -7.10 -14.98 -16.68
CA VAL A 168 -5.67 -15.32 -16.57
C VAL A 168 -5.42 -16.23 -15.37
N GLY A 169 -4.26 -16.88 -15.33
CA GLY A 169 -3.78 -17.61 -14.15
C GLY A 169 -3.41 -16.66 -13.01
N PHE A 170 -4.38 -15.91 -12.49
CA PHE A 170 -4.18 -14.90 -11.45
C PHE A 170 -3.98 -15.52 -10.08
N CYS A 171 -4.50 -16.72 -9.84
CA CYS A 171 -4.39 -17.43 -8.57
C CYS A 171 -3.90 -18.88 -8.71
N ARG A 172 -3.37 -19.38 -7.60
CA ARG A 172 -2.89 -20.73 -7.35
C ARG A 172 -3.28 -21.10 -5.91
N PHE A 173 -2.92 -22.29 -5.46
CA PHE A 173 -3.38 -22.83 -4.18
C PHE A 173 -2.24 -23.34 -3.30
N LEU A 174 -2.39 -23.17 -1.98
CA LEU A 174 -1.58 -23.81 -0.95
C LEU A 174 -2.51 -24.62 -0.03
N PRO A 175 -2.40 -25.96 0.03
CA PRO A 175 -3.21 -26.77 0.93
C PRO A 175 -2.97 -26.47 2.41
N GLU A 176 -1.72 -26.14 2.75
CA GLU A 176 -1.26 -25.87 4.09
C GLU A 176 -0.47 -24.55 4.13
N CYS A 177 -1.17 -23.42 4.27
CA CYS A 177 -0.57 -22.12 4.41
C CYS A 177 -0.59 -21.68 5.88
N GLU A 178 0.57 -21.37 6.45
CA GLU A 178 0.64 -20.79 7.78
C GLU A 178 -0.06 -19.42 7.79
N TYR A 179 -1.01 -19.25 8.71
CA TYR A 179 -1.59 -17.95 9.03
C TYR A 179 -0.66 -17.20 9.98
N TRP A 180 0.32 -16.52 9.41
CA TRP A 180 1.42 -15.89 10.15
C TRP A 180 1.01 -14.71 11.03
N TYR A 181 -0.27 -14.29 11.00
CA TYR A 181 -0.80 -13.29 11.92
C TYR A 181 -0.97 -13.85 13.35
N GLU A 182 -1.16 -15.16 13.47
CA GLU A 182 -1.19 -15.89 14.75
C GLU A 182 0.18 -16.43 15.18
N ALA A 183 1.23 -16.15 14.40
CA ALA A 183 2.60 -16.52 14.77
C ALA A 183 3.20 -15.50 15.75
N GLU A 184 3.95 -15.98 16.73
CA GLU A 184 4.63 -15.13 17.70
C GLU A 184 6.12 -15.01 17.36
N TYR A 185 6.66 -13.80 17.55
CA TYR A 185 8.05 -13.48 17.23
C TYR A 185 8.72 -12.76 18.39
N ARG A 186 9.96 -13.16 18.68
CA ARG A 186 10.88 -12.44 19.55
C ARG A 186 11.89 -11.65 18.71
N TYR A 187 12.30 -10.49 19.21
CA TYR A 187 13.32 -9.68 18.59
C TYR A 187 14.62 -9.75 19.41
N GLU A 188 15.71 -10.12 18.75
CA GLU A 188 17.06 -10.08 19.29
C GLU A 188 17.87 -9.09 18.43
N GLY A 189 17.98 -7.85 18.91
CA GLY A 189 18.47 -6.74 18.10
C GLY A 189 17.61 -6.54 16.84
N LYS A 190 18.23 -6.61 15.65
CA LYS A 190 17.54 -6.53 14.35
C LYS A 190 16.98 -7.87 13.87
N LYS A 191 17.25 -8.98 14.56
CA LYS A 191 16.85 -10.32 14.15
C LYS A 191 15.45 -10.62 14.66
N LYS A 192 14.52 -10.92 13.74
CA LYS A 192 13.17 -11.40 14.04
C LYS A 192 13.19 -12.93 14.08
N ILE A 193 12.95 -13.51 15.25
CA ILE A 193 12.97 -14.95 15.49
C ILE A 193 11.55 -15.42 15.73
N LYS A 194 11.07 -16.40 14.96
CA LYS A 194 9.76 -17.00 15.20
C LYS A 194 9.86 -17.94 16.40
N VAL A 195 9.03 -17.69 17.41
CA VAL A 195 9.00 -18.50 18.64
C VAL A 195 7.75 -19.39 18.73
N LYS A 196 6.71 -19.06 17.96
CA LYS A 196 5.49 -19.88 17.81
C LYS A 196 4.97 -19.79 16.39
N TRP A 197 4.59 -20.93 15.84
CA TRP A 197 3.97 -21.02 14.51
C TRP A 197 2.49 -20.68 14.59
N GLY A 198 1.97 -20.03 13.56
CA GLY A 198 0.53 -19.84 13.41
C GLY A 198 -0.17 -21.13 12.99
N ARG A 199 -1.50 -21.18 13.14
CA ARG A 199 -2.31 -22.26 12.56
C ARG A 199 -2.14 -22.29 11.04
N LYS A 200 -2.35 -23.45 10.42
CA LYS A 200 -2.34 -23.61 8.97
C LYS A 200 -3.76 -23.70 8.44
N PHE A 201 -4.01 -23.07 7.29
CA PHE A 201 -5.28 -23.18 6.56
C PHE A 201 -5.00 -23.42 5.07
N PRO A 202 -5.95 -24.02 4.35
CA PRO A 202 -5.98 -23.92 2.90
C PRO A 202 -6.02 -22.45 2.47
N ALA A 203 -5.27 -22.07 1.43
CA ALA A 203 -5.22 -20.69 0.98
C ALA A 203 -5.20 -20.57 -0.55
N ILE A 204 -6.04 -19.67 -1.06
CA ILE A 204 -5.91 -19.14 -2.42
C ILE A 204 -4.81 -18.09 -2.40
N VAL A 205 -3.82 -18.27 -3.26
CA VAL A 205 -2.70 -17.35 -3.41
C VAL A 205 -2.85 -16.66 -4.76
N SER A 206 -3.07 -15.35 -4.76
CA SER A 206 -3.29 -14.54 -5.96
C SER A 206 -2.10 -13.61 -6.23
N ALA A 207 -1.66 -13.57 -7.48
CA ALA A 207 -0.52 -12.78 -7.93
C ALA A 207 -0.91 -11.31 -8.11
N MET A 208 -0.26 -10.43 -7.35
CA MET A 208 -0.31 -8.99 -7.56
C MET A 208 0.86 -8.57 -8.45
N ARG A 209 0.54 -8.02 -9.62
CA ARG A 209 1.51 -7.69 -10.66
C ARG A 209 1.58 -6.19 -10.92
N SER A 210 2.80 -5.70 -11.19
CA SER A 210 3.02 -4.33 -11.65
C SER A 210 2.43 -4.11 -13.05
N ILE A 211 2.50 -2.87 -13.52
CA ILE A 211 2.10 -2.47 -14.87
C ILE A 211 2.78 -3.32 -15.96
N ASP A 212 4.04 -3.72 -15.77
CA ASP A 212 4.81 -4.55 -16.70
C ASP A 212 4.56 -6.08 -16.53
N GLY A 213 3.55 -6.46 -15.73
CA GLY A 213 3.22 -7.86 -15.48
C GLY A 213 4.16 -8.59 -14.51
N GLN A 214 5.14 -7.90 -13.91
CA GLN A 214 6.07 -8.52 -12.96
C GLN A 214 5.38 -8.80 -11.62
N LEU A 215 5.58 -9.99 -11.06
CA LEU A 215 5.07 -10.34 -9.72
C LEU A 215 5.75 -9.47 -8.67
N GLN A 216 4.96 -8.71 -7.90
CA GLN A 216 5.42 -7.82 -6.84
C GLN A 216 4.96 -8.30 -5.45
N ALA A 217 3.73 -8.78 -5.35
CA ALA A 217 3.16 -9.27 -4.11
C ALA A 217 2.19 -10.42 -4.33
N LEU A 218 1.82 -11.06 -3.23
CA LEU A 218 0.84 -12.10 -3.15
C LEU A 218 -0.29 -11.65 -2.23
N HIS A 219 -1.51 -11.91 -2.66
CA HIS A 219 -2.71 -11.83 -1.85
C HIS A 219 -3.13 -13.25 -1.44
N TYR A 220 -3.34 -13.46 -0.15
CA TYR A 220 -3.68 -14.75 0.44
C TYR A 220 -5.11 -14.67 0.95
N THR A 221 -5.99 -15.51 0.44
CA THR A 221 -7.32 -15.73 1.02
C THR A 221 -7.29 -17.07 1.73
N PHE A 222 -7.24 -17.04 3.07
CA PHE A 222 -7.29 -18.25 3.88
C PHE A 222 -8.74 -18.74 3.94
N LEU A 223 -8.93 -20.05 3.80
CA LEU A 223 -10.23 -20.67 3.62
C LEU A 223 -10.62 -21.52 4.83
N ALA A 224 -11.94 -21.65 5.03
CA ALA A 224 -12.47 -22.74 5.81
C ALA A 224 -12.10 -24.09 5.16
N PRO A 225 -11.92 -25.18 5.94
CA PRO A 225 -11.52 -26.47 5.38
C PRO A 225 -12.47 -27.03 4.32
N ASP A 226 -13.76 -26.69 4.39
CA ASP A 226 -14.79 -27.11 3.43
C ASP A 226 -14.88 -26.20 2.18
N GLY A 227 -14.10 -25.12 2.12
CA GLY A 227 -14.11 -24.16 1.03
C GLY A 227 -15.34 -23.25 0.98
N ARG A 228 -16.32 -23.37 1.89
CA ARG A 228 -17.58 -22.60 1.87
C ARG A 228 -17.49 -21.24 2.56
N GLY A 229 -16.27 -20.75 2.78
CA GLY A 229 -16.03 -19.51 3.47
C GLY A 229 -14.55 -19.22 3.65
N LYS A 230 -14.29 -18.05 4.20
CA LYS A 230 -12.94 -17.68 4.66
C LYS A 230 -12.62 -18.41 5.97
N ALA A 231 -11.34 -18.49 6.30
CA ALA A 231 -10.89 -19.20 7.50
C ALA A 231 -11.55 -18.66 8.78
N PRO A 232 -11.86 -19.52 9.76
CA PRO A 232 -12.45 -19.12 11.04
C PRO A 232 -11.38 -18.51 11.97
N VAL A 233 -10.99 -17.27 11.66
CA VAL A 233 -10.08 -16.45 12.45
C VAL A 233 -10.87 -15.41 13.26
N ALA A 234 -10.29 -14.96 14.37
CA ALA A 234 -10.98 -14.07 15.33
C ALA A 234 -11.44 -12.74 14.70
N ASP A 235 -10.62 -12.16 13.83
CA ASP A 235 -10.98 -10.97 13.03
C ASP A 235 -11.10 -11.38 11.56
N GLN A 236 -12.33 -11.48 11.07
CA GLN A 236 -12.62 -11.90 9.69
C GLN A 236 -12.00 -10.96 8.64
N SER A 237 -11.72 -9.69 8.98
CA SER A 237 -11.00 -8.78 8.08
C SER A 237 -9.54 -9.22 7.82
N LYS A 238 -9.00 -10.09 8.68
CA LYS A 238 -7.65 -10.67 8.59
C LYS A 238 -7.62 -12.07 7.97
N ALA A 239 -8.76 -12.62 7.57
CA ALA A 239 -8.79 -13.86 6.79
C ALA A 239 -8.20 -13.68 5.37
N LYS A 240 -7.93 -12.43 4.97
CA LYS A 240 -7.12 -12.07 3.83
C LYS A 240 -5.85 -11.34 4.28
N LEU A 241 -4.70 -11.72 3.72
CA LEU A 241 -3.41 -11.05 3.97
C LEU A 241 -2.70 -10.74 2.65
N MET A 242 -1.81 -9.74 2.67
CA MET A 242 -0.99 -9.39 1.52
C MET A 242 0.48 -9.29 1.91
N TYR A 243 1.36 -9.78 1.03
CA TYR A 243 2.80 -9.75 1.25
C TYR A 243 3.60 -9.82 -0.06
N PRO A 244 4.70 -9.07 -0.22
CA PRO A 244 5.13 -7.92 0.58
C PRO A 244 4.32 -6.66 0.22
N ARG A 245 4.96 -5.50 0.03
CA ARG A 245 4.31 -4.23 -0.34
C ARG A 245 3.57 -4.39 -1.68
N THR A 246 2.33 -3.92 -1.72
CA THR A 246 1.42 -4.03 -2.87
C THR A 246 1.33 -2.78 -3.75
N THR A 247 1.89 -1.66 -3.27
CA THR A 247 1.91 -0.36 -3.98
C THR A 247 2.38 -0.52 -5.42
N GLY A 248 1.58 -0.07 -6.39
CA GLY A 248 1.92 -0.15 -7.82
C GLY A 248 1.59 -1.49 -8.46
N ALA A 249 0.95 -2.41 -7.73
CA ALA A 249 0.54 -3.72 -8.21
C ALA A 249 -0.95 -3.97 -7.98
N ALA A 250 -1.55 -4.78 -8.85
CA ALA A 250 -2.94 -5.22 -8.76
C ALA A 250 -3.06 -6.70 -9.15
N ILE A 251 -4.16 -7.35 -8.80
CA ILE A 251 -4.48 -8.70 -9.27
C ILE A 251 -5.20 -8.56 -10.59
N TRP A 252 -4.56 -8.98 -11.68
CA TRP A 252 -5.17 -8.93 -13.01
C TRP A 252 -6.00 -10.19 -13.21
N LEU A 253 -7.33 -10.06 -13.33
CA LEU A 253 -8.26 -11.20 -13.35
C LEU A 253 -8.55 -11.68 -14.77
N THR A 254 -8.80 -10.74 -15.69
CA THR A 254 -9.10 -11.03 -17.10
C THR A 254 -8.25 -10.18 -18.04
N ARG A 255 -8.15 -10.60 -19.30
CA ARG A 255 -7.51 -9.82 -20.38
C ARG A 255 -8.47 -8.88 -21.11
N GLY A 256 -9.78 -9.08 -20.96
CA GLY A 256 -10.80 -8.35 -21.71
C GLY A 256 -10.81 -8.69 -23.21
N LYS A 257 -11.28 -7.73 -24.02
CA LYS A 257 -11.47 -7.87 -25.47
C LYS A 257 -10.25 -8.49 -26.18
N GLY A 258 -10.51 -9.54 -26.98
CA GLY A 258 -9.50 -10.20 -27.80
C GLY A 258 -8.49 -11.06 -27.05
N ASN A 259 -8.65 -11.27 -25.74
CA ASN A 259 -7.75 -12.07 -24.90
C ASN A 259 -6.26 -11.64 -24.97
N MET A 260 -6.02 -10.35 -25.23
CA MET A 260 -4.68 -9.78 -25.39
C MET A 260 -4.11 -9.35 -24.05
N ASP A 261 -2.83 -9.60 -23.79
CA ASP A 261 -2.16 -8.99 -22.65
C ASP A 261 -2.07 -7.46 -22.84
N ALA A 262 -1.87 -6.75 -21.73
CA ALA A 262 -1.94 -5.27 -21.71
C ALA A 262 -0.89 -4.64 -22.62
N LYS A 263 0.34 -5.18 -22.61
CA LYS A 263 1.45 -4.69 -23.40
C LYS A 263 1.16 -4.86 -24.90
N THR A 264 0.79 -6.07 -25.32
CA THR A 264 0.43 -6.34 -26.73
C THR A 264 -0.71 -5.45 -27.21
N MET A 265 -1.72 -5.19 -26.38
CA MET A 265 -2.82 -4.30 -26.73
C MET A 265 -2.35 -2.85 -26.91
N ALA A 266 -1.51 -2.33 -26.01
CA ALA A 266 -0.94 -0.99 -26.15
C ALA A 266 0.01 -0.85 -27.35
N ASP A 267 0.86 -1.86 -27.60
CA ASP A 267 1.78 -1.89 -28.74
C ASP A 267 1.02 -1.83 -30.09
N LYS A 268 -0.24 -2.29 -30.11
CA LYS A 268 -1.17 -2.19 -31.25
C LYS A 268 -1.98 -0.88 -31.29
N GLY A 269 -1.76 0.05 -30.35
CA GLY A 269 -2.55 1.28 -30.23
C GLY A 269 -4.01 1.03 -29.85
N MET A 270 -4.33 -0.15 -29.30
CA MET A 270 -5.68 -0.53 -28.92
C MET A 270 -5.94 -0.24 -27.44
N VAL A 271 -7.20 0.00 -27.11
CA VAL A 271 -7.67 0.20 -25.73
C VAL A 271 -8.93 -0.62 -25.44
N CYS A 272 -9.18 -0.89 -24.16
CA CYS A 272 -10.43 -1.48 -23.67
C CYS A 272 -10.84 -0.86 -22.33
N PRO A 273 -12.13 -0.90 -21.95
CA PRO A 273 -12.55 -0.50 -20.62
C PRO A 273 -11.91 -1.43 -19.57
N VAL A 274 -11.51 -0.85 -18.44
CA VAL A 274 -11.04 -1.59 -17.27
C VAL A 274 -12.02 -1.41 -16.10
N ILE A 275 -12.43 -2.52 -15.50
CA ILE A 275 -13.21 -2.55 -14.26
C ILE A 275 -12.26 -2.91 -13.12
N VAL A 276 -12.38 -2.22 -11.99
CA VAL A 276 -11.53 -2.46 -10.81
C VAL A 276 -12.39 -2.63 -9.57
N GLY A 277 -12.36 -3.83 -8.99
CA GLY A 277 -12.92 -4.11 -7.67
C GLY A 277 -11.92 -3.92 -6.54
N GLU A 278 -12.41 -3.71 -5.31
CA GLU A 278 -11.56 -3.84 -4.12
C GLU A 278 -11.16 -5.31 -3.94
N GLY A 279 -12.15 -6.21 -3.92
CA GLY A 279 -11.99 -7.66 -3.77
C GLY A 279 -11.82 -8.41 -5.08
N ILE A 280 -11.36 -9.66 -4.98
CA ILE A 280 -11.26 -10.58 -6.11
C ILE A 280 -12.67 -11.00 -6.54
N GLU A 281 -13.53 -11.32 -5.58
CA GLU A 281 -14.89 -11.79 -5.79
C GLU A 281 -15.74 -10.73 -6.52
N ASP A 282 -15.63 -9.45 -6.16
CA ASP A 282 -16.30 -8.34 -6.85
C ASP A 282 -15.84 -8.20 -8.30
N GLY A 283 -14.52 -8.24 -8.49
CA GLY A 283 -13.92 -8.20 -9.82
C GLY A 283 -14.37 -9.39 -10.68
N LEU A 284 -14.44 -10.59 -10.12
CA LEU A 284 -14.94 -11.76 -10.86
C LEU A 284 -16.44 -11.67 -11.15
N SER A 285 -17.23 -11.09 -10.25
CA SER A 285 -18.66 -10.83 -10.46
C SER A 285 -18.88 -9.89 -11.65
N ALA A 286 -18.08 -8.81 -11.72
CA ALA A 286 -18.07 -7.93 -12.89
C ALA A 286 -17.54 -8.62 -14.16
N ALA A 287 -16.56 -9.52 -14.05
CA ALA A 287 -16.02 -10.24 -15.19
C ALA A 287 -17.03 -11.23 -15.82
N LEU A 288 -17.94 -11.79 -15.02
CA LEU A 288 -19.08 -12.57 -15.54
C LEU A 288 -20.06 -11.68 -16.31
N ALA A 289 -20.38 -10.51 -15.77
CA ALA A 289 -21.35 -9.59 -16.35
C ALA A 289 -20.84 -8.87 -17.61
N VAL A 290 -19.54 -8.55 -17.66
CA VAL A 290 -18.93 -7.73 -18.72
C VAL A 290 -17.64 -8.40 -19.24
N PRO A 291 -17.74 -9.53 -19.96
CA PRO A 291 -16.59 -10.36 -20.34
C PRO A 291 -15.62 -9.70 -21.34
N GLU A 292 -16.03 -8.63 -22.01
CA GLU A 292 -15.21 -7.80 -22.89
C GLU A 292 -14.33 -6.80 -22.12
N ALA A 293 -14.68 -6.48 -20.87
CA ALA A 293 -13.87 -5.60 -20.05
C ALA A 293 -12.66 -6.35 -19.49
N ARG A 294 -11.56 -5.61 -19.35
CA ARG A 294 -10.43 -6.07 -18.54
C ARG A 294 -10.79 -5.86 -17.08
N VAL A 295 -10.59 -6.87 -16.23
CA VAL A 295 -10.94 -6.74 -14.80
C VAL A 295 -9.73 -6.93 -13.91
N LEU A 296 -9.58 -6.03 -12.93
CA LEU A 296 -8.54 -6.06 -11.91
C LEU A 296 -9.18 -6.07 -10.51
N ALA A 297 -8.47 -6.61 -9.53
CA ALA A 297 -8.75 -6.38 -8.12
C ALA A 297 -7.59 -5.63 -7.46
N ALA A 298 -7.91 -4.57 -6.72
CA ALA A 298 -6.93 -3.74 -6.03
C ALA A 298 -6.37 -4.41 -4.76
N GLY A 299 -7.14 -5.30 -4.13
CA GLY A 299 -6.80 -6.00 -2.89
C GLY A 299 -7.12 -5.20 -1.62
N SER A 300 -7.19 -3.86 -1.72
CA SER A 300 -7.66 -2.97 -0.66
C SER A 300 -7.97 -1.57 -1.18
N LEU A 301 -8.83 -0.85 -0.48
CA LEU A 301 -9.14 0.55 -0.76
C LEU A 301 -7.89 1.46 -0.79
N PRO A 302 -6.92 1.40 0.15
CA PRO A 302 -5.71 2.19 0.04
C PRO A 302 -4.88 1.88 -1.21
N ASN A 303 -4.93 0.65 -1.73
CA ASN A 303 -4.18 0.30 -2.94
C ASN A 303 -4.85 0.83 -4.22
N LEU A 304 -6.13 1.24 -4.19
CA LEU A 304 -6.77 1.93 -5.32
C LEU A 304 -6.00 3.20 -5.72
N LEU A 305 -5.44 3.92 -4.74
CA LEU A 305 -4.57 5.08 -4.97
C LEU A 305 -3.30 4.77 -5.76
N HIS A 306 -2.88 3.51 -5.76
CA HIS A 306 -1.63 3.06 -6.35
C HIS A 306 -1.85 2.07 -7.49
N LEU A 307 -3.06 2.02 -8.05
CA LEU A 307 -3.35 1.18 -9.20
C LEU A 307 -2.35 1.43 -10.34
N PRO A 308 -1.81 0.36 -10.96
CA PRO A 308 -1.08 0.49 -12.21
C PRO A 308 -2.05 0.94 -13.30
N LEU A 309 -1.81 2.10 -13.92
CA LEU A 309 -2.62 2.64 -15.01
C LEU A 309 -1.86 2.42 -16.32
N HIS A 310 -2.41 1.61 -17.21
CA HIS A 310 -1.77 1.21 -18.46
C HIS A 310 -2.33 2.00 -19.65
N ASN A 311 -1.50 2.26 -20.66
CA ASN A 311 -1.92 2.95 -21.88
C ASN A 311 -2.96 2.18 -22.72
N CYS A 312 -3.26 0.93 -22.36
CA CYS A 312 -4.31 0.13 -23.01
C CYS A 312 -5.68 0.32 -22.32
N PHE A 313 -5.75 1.12 -21.27
CA PHE A 313 -7.01 1.42 -20.58
C PHE A 313 -7.69 2.57 -21.33
N GLY A 314 -8.88 2.33 -21.86
CA GLY A 314 -9.68 3.36 -22.54
C GLY A 314 -10.56 4.15 -21.58
N SER A 315 -10.99 3.51 -20.49
CA SER A 315 -11.76 4.09 -19.40
C SER A 315 -11.63 3.20 -18.16
N VAL A 316 -11.86 3.76 -16.98
CA VAL A 316 -11.79 3.06 -15.70
C VAL A 316 -13.15 3.10 -15.00
N LEU A 317 -13.70 1.95 -14.66
CA LEU A 317 -14.87 1.82 -13.80
C LEU A 317 -14.45 1.23 -12.45
N LEU A 318 -14.57 2.01 -11.38
CA LEU A 318 -14.31 1.54 -10.03
C LEU A 318 -15.59 0.96 -9.41
N LEU A 319 -15.52 -0.26 -8.91
CA LEU A 319 -16.60 -0.84 -8.11
C LEU A 319 -16.50 -0.31 -6.69
N LYS A 320 -17.61 0.25 -6.19
CA LYS A 320 -17.71 0.85 -4.87
C LYS A 320 -18.57 -0.02 -3.95
N ASP A 321 -17.98 -0.51 -2.87
CA ASP A 321 -18.71 -1.21 -1.81
C ASP A 321 -19.63 -0.23 -1.07
N ASN A 322 -20.77 -0.73 -0.58
CA ASN A 322 -21.79 0.06 0.12
C ASN A 322 -21.39 0.39 1.57
N ASP A 323 -20.41 -0.32 2.15
CA ASP A 323 -19.94 -0.13 3.53
C ASP A 323 -18.96 1.05 3.72
N TRP A 324 -18.77 1.92 2.71
CA TRP A 324 -17.82 3.03 2.75
C TRP A 324 -18.30 4.29 3.50
N ASN A 325 -19.22 4.15 4.45
CA ASN A 325 -19.77 5.27 5.23
C ASN A 325 -18.74 5.94 6.17
N LYS A 326 -17.47 5.53 6.15
CA LYS A 326 -16.38 6.13 6.93
C LYS A 326 -15.76 7.29 6.12
N PRO A 327 -15.63 8.51 6.68
CA PRO A 327 -15.07 9.67 5.97
C PRO A 327 -13.71 9.41 5.32
N LEU A 328 -12.80 8.72 6.02
CA LEU A 328 -11.48 8.36 5.50
C LEU A 328 -11.55 7.44 4.27
N ALA A 329 -12.49 6.50 4.24
CA ALA A 329 -12.67 5.59 3.10
C ALA A 329 -13.11 6.37 1.86
N GLN A 330 -14.08 7.27 2.03
CA GLN A 330 -14.57 8.13 0.95
C GLN A 330 -13.47 9.09 0.45
N GLU A 331 -12.65 9.65 1.35
CA GLU A 331 -11.53 10.52 0.98
C GLU A 331 -10.46 9.77 0.17
N LEU A 332 -10.08 8.55 0.60
CA LEU A 332 -9.13 7.70 -0.13
C LEU A 332 -9.67 7.35 -1.52
N PHE A 333 -10.96 7.03 -1.63
CA PHE A 333 -11.61 6.75 -2.89
C PHE A 333 -11.60 7.96 -3.83
N ASN A 334 -11.99 9.14 -3.33
CA ASN A 334 -11.99 10.38 -4.10
C ASN A 334 -10.58 10.73 -4.60
N LYS A 335 -9.57 10.58 -3.76
CA LYS A 335 -8.17 10.77 -4.15
C LYS A 335 -7.73 9.78 -5.24
N ALA A 336 -8.25 8.55 -5.26
CA ALA A 336 -7.96 7.57 -6.31
C ALA A 336 -8.61 7.99 -7.64
N MET A 337 -9.88 8.41 -7.61
CA MET A 337 -10.57 8.98 -8.76
C MET A 337 -9.81 10.18 -9.34
N ASP A 338 -9.39 11.12 -8.50
CA ASP A 338 -8.67 12.33 -8.94
C ASP A 338 -7.29 12.01 -9.49
N ARG A 339 -6.61 10.97 -8.98
CA ARG A 339 -5.36 10.48 -9.58
C ARG A 339 -5.59 9.94 -10.98
N ILE A 340 -6.64 9.14 -11.18
CA ILE A 340 -6.97 8.56 -12.49
C ILE A 340 -7.34 9.65 -13.49
N LYS A 341 -8.15 10.64 -13.07
CA LYS A 341 -8.47 11.83 -13.88
C LYS A 341 -7.22 12.60 -14.30
N ARG A 342 -6.30 12.86 -13.36
CA ARG A 342 -5.01 13.53 -13.65
C ARG A 342 -4.10 12.73 -14.57
N HIS A 343 -4.27 11.42 -14.64
CA HIS A 343 -3.59 10.57 -15.61
C HIS A 343 -4.18 10.67 -17.02
N GLY A 344 -5.32 11.36 -17.19
CA GLY A 344 -5.99 11.55 -18.49
C GLY A 344 -6.99 10.45 -18.85
N LEU A 345 -7.34 9.55 -17.92
CA LEU A 345 -8.31 8.48 -18.17
C LEU A 345 -9.73 8.90 -17.75
N PRO A 346 -10.75 8.67 -18.59
CA PRO A 346 -12.13 8.72 -18.16
C PRO A 346 -12.35 7.75 -17.01
N VAL A 347 -12.96 8.22 -15.92
CA VAL A 347 -13.22 7.39 -14.74
C VAL A 347 -14.60 7.62 -14.18
N ALA A 348 -15.28 6.51 -13.89
CA ALA A 348 -16.57 6.48 -13.20
C ALA A 348 -16.52 5.48 -12.05
N SER A 349 -17.51 5.56 -11.17
CA SER A 349 -17.72 4.59 -10.09
C SER A 349 -19.14 4.10 -10.10
N VAL A 350 -19.34 2.82 -9.79
CA VAL A 350 -20.67 2.23 -9.62
C VAL A 350 -20.74 1.53 -8.28
N SER A 351 -21.84 1.71 -7.57
CA SER A 351 -22.14 1.04 -6.30
C SER A 351 -23.08 -0.14 -6.53
N SER A 352 -22.98 -1.14 -5.67
CA SER A 352 -23.93 -2.25 -5.70
C SER A 352 -25.34 -1.76 -5.33
N SER A 353 -26.37 -2.25 -6.03
CA SER A 353 -27.77 -1.87 -5.77
C SER A 353 -28.38 -2.58 -4.55
N SER A 354 -27.83 -3.72 -4.16
CA SER A 354 -28.20 -4.49 -2.95
C SER A 354 -26.96 -5.17 -2.36
N GLY A 355 -27.07 -5.70 -1.15
CA GLY A 355 -25.93 -6.29 -0.45
C GLY A 355 -24.83 -5.28 -0.14
N LYS A 356 -23.71 -5.79 0.40
CA LYS A 356 -22.55 -4.97 0.75
C LYS A 356 -21.69 -4.64 -0.47
N ASP A 357 -21.52 -5.61 -1.37
CA ASP A 357 -20.63 -5.52 -2.52
C ASP A 357 -21.25 -6.17 -3.77
N PHE A 358 -20.49 -6.25 -4.86
CA PHE A 358 -21.00 -6.79 -6.13
C PHE A 358 -21.13 -8.31 -6.11
N ASN A 359 -20.39 -9.00 -5.23
CA ASN A 359 -20.55 -10.44 -5.07
C ASN A 359 -21.84 -10.80 -4.33
N ASP A 360 -22.19 -10.03 -3.31
CA ASP A 360 -23.46 -10.19 -2.60
C ASP A 360 -24.65 -9.95 -3.54
N LEU A 361 -24.60 -8.89 -4.37
CA LEU A 361 -25.61 -8.62 -5.40
C LEU A 361 -25.76 -9.77 -6.39
N LEU A 362 -24.65 -10.33 -6.88
CA LEU A 362 -24.68 -11.48 -7.79
C LEU A 362 -25.35 -12.71 -7.14
N ARG A 363 -25.17 -12.86 -5.83
CA ARG A 363 -25.72 -13.98 -5.04
C ARG A 363 -27.16 -13.74 -4.57
N GLY A 364 -27.71 -12.55 -4.80
CA GLY A 364 -29.07 -12.17 -4.40
C GLY A 364 -29.23 -11.90 -2.91
N GLU A 365 -28.15 -11.47 -2.24
CA GLU A 365 -28.11 -11.13 -0.80
C GLU A 365 -28.52 -9.68 -0.49
#